data_AF-A0A942Z040-F1
#
_entry.id   AF-A0A942Z040-F1
#
_cell.length_a   1.000
_cell.length_b   1.000
_cell.length_c   1.000
_cell.angle_alpha   90.00
_cell.angle_beta   90.00
_cell.angle_gamma   90.00
#
_symmetry.space_group_name_H-M   'P 1'
#
loop_
_entity.id
_entity.type
_entity.pdbx_description
1 polymer ?
#
loop_
_entity_poly.entity_id
_entity_poly.type
_entity_poly.pdbx_seq_one_letter_code
_entity_poly.pdbx_strand_id
1 'polypeptide(L)' 'MQQDRKNADSTMKPKYSAGTNAQKVKQEIKQDVMNGQGAMTSREAGAMRD' A
#
# COMPACT_ATOMS: atom_id res chain seq x y z
N MET A 1 -3.46 32.41 -33.55
CA MET A 1 -2.42 32.07 -32.55
C MET A 1 -2.98 32.30 -31.15
N GLN A 2 -2.52 31.49 -30.18
CA GLN A 2 -2.82 31.51 -28.73
C GLN A 2 -4.17 30.85 -28.38
N GLN A 3 -4.29 29.55 -28.05
CA GLN A 3 -3.54 28.68 -27.12
C GLN A 3 -3.29 29.35 -25.78
N ASP A 4 -4.15 29.07 -24.79
CA ASP A 4 -3.80 28.90 -23.37
C ASP A 4 -5.06 28.70 -22.51
N ARG A 5 -5.67 27.52 -22.59
CA ARG A 5 -6.43 26.98 -21.46
C ARG A 5 -5.82 25.66 -21.08
N LYS A 6 -4.86 25.79 -20.17
CA LYS A 6 -4.25 24.79 -19.30
C LYS A 6 -5.34 24.03 -18.53
N ASN A 7 -6.13 23.22 -19.20
CA ASN A 7 -6.69 22.05 -18.56
C ASN A 7 -5.58 21.04 -18.59
N ALA A 8 -4.68 21.18 -17.61
CA ALA A 8 -3.84 20.10 -17.17
C ALA A 8 -4.78 18.95 -16.88
N ASP A 9 -5.01 18.14 -17.89
CA ASP A 9 -5.44 16.76 -17.75
C ASP A 9 -4.28 16.07 -17.03
N SER A 10 -4.13 16.41 -15.75
CA SER A 10 -3.47 15.60 -14.76
C SER A 10 -4.35 14.36 -14.60
N THR A 11 -4.40 13.56 -15.68
CA THR A 11 -4.55 12.12 -15.59
C THR A 11 -3.31 11.66 -14.84
N MET A 12 -3.31 11.89 -13.52
CA MET A 12 -2.67 11.01 -12.56
C MET A 12 -3.29 9.65 -12.87
N LYS A 13 -2.73 8.94 -13.84
CA LYS A 13 -3.00 7.52 -14.03
C LYS A 13 -2.81 6.97 -12.62
N PRO A 14 -3.86 6.46 -11.96
CA PRO A 14 -3.65 5.84 -10.67
C PRO A 14 -2.66 4.72 -10.98
N LYS A 15 -1.43 4.82 -10.47
CA LYS A 15 -0.39 3.80 -10.66
C LYS A 15 -0.85 2.42 -10.14
N TYR A 16 -2.01 2.42 -9.47
CA TYR A 16 -2.87 1.33 -9.01
C TYR A 16 -3.77 0.67 -10.07
N SER A 17 -3.66 1.02 -11.35
CA SER A 17 -4.49 0.41 -12.41
C SER A 17 -4.13 -1.05 -12.72
N ALA A 18 -3.01 -1.55 -12.20
CA ALA A 18 -2.75 -2.98 -12.03
C ALA A 18 -3.36 -3.41 -10.70
N GLY A 19 -4.57 -3.97 -10.73
CA GLY A 19 -5.26 -4.44 -9.54
C GLY A 19 -4.37 -5.35 -8.68
N THR A 20 -4.45 -5.19 -7.36
CA THR A 20 -3.74 -6.05 -6.43
C THR A 20 -4.30 -7.47 -6.50
N ASN A 21 -3.44 -8.46 -6.75
CA ASN A 21 -3.86 -9.86 -6.67
C ASN A 21 -4.04 -10.27 -5.20
N ALA A 22 -5.28 -10.35 -4.75
CA ALA A 22 -5.63 -10.70 -3.37
C ALA A 22 -5.10 -12.09 -2.95
N GLN A 23 -5.00 -13.05 -3.87
CA GLN A 23 -4.44 -14.38 -3.58
C GLN A 23 -2.94 -14.30 -3.30
N LYS A 24 -2.22 -13.50 -4.09
CA LYS A 24 -0.78 -13.26 -3.91
C LYS A 24 -0.52 -12.56 -2.57
N VAL A 25 -1.27 -11.49 -2.29
CA VAL A 25 -1.15 -10.75 -1.02
C VAL A 25 -1.44 -11.64 0.18
N LYS A 26 -2.46 -12.52 0.10
CA LYS A 26 -2.74 -13.48 1.19
C LYS A 26 -1.58 -14.44 1.44
N GLN A 27 -0.87 -14.88 0.39
CA GLN A 27 0.30 -15.75 0.53
C GLN A 27 1.48 -14.99 1.14
N GLU A 28 1.72 -13.76 0.68
CA GLU A 28 2.78 -12.88 1.20
C GLU A 28 2.58 -12.61 2.69
N ILE A 29 1.37 -12.21 3.11
CA ILE A 29 1.06 -11.97 4.53
C ILE A 29 1.31 -13.22 5.39
N LYS A 30 0.92 -14.41 4.90
CA LYS A 30 1.20 -15.65 5.64
C LYS A 30 2.69 -15.88 5.81
N GLN A 31 3.48 -15.64 4.76
CA GLN A 31 4.92 -15.79 4.81
C GLN A 31 5.56 -14.77 5.75
N ASP A 32 5.11 -13.52 5.71
CA ASP A 32 5.60 -12.44 6.57
C ASP A 32 5.31 -12.77 8.04
N VAL A 33 4.09 -13.20 8.35
CA VAL A 33 3.71 -13.66 9.71
C VAL A 33 4.56 -14.85 10.16
N MET A 34 4.79 -15.84 9.30
CA MET A 34 5.67 -16.98 9.61
C MET A 34 7.13 -16.56 9.87
N ASN A 35 7.59 -15.54 9.15
CA ASN A 35 8.92 -14.95 9.31
C ASN A 35 9.00 -13.96 10.49
N GLY A 36 7.90 -13.76 11.23
CA GLY A 36 7.81 -12.76 12.29
C GLY A 36 7.81 -11.30 11.80
N GLN A 37 7.74 -11.06 10.49
CA GLN A 37 7.65 -9.73 9.93
C GLN A 37 6.26 -9.15 10.17
N GLY A 38 6.20 -8.07 10.95
CA GLY A 38 4.93 -7.48 11.38
C GLY A 38 4.18 -8.28 12.45
N ALA A 39 4.77 -9.37 12.96
CA ALA A 39 4.26 -10.05 14.15
C ALA A 39 4.71 -9.25 15.38
N MET A 40 3.75 -8.65 16.09
CA MET A 40 4.01 -7.92 17.32
C MET A 40 3.41 -8.69 18.48
N THR A 41 4.19 -8.95 19.52
CA THR A 41 3.66 -9.56 20.73
C THR A 41 2.77 -8.56 21.47
N SER A 42 1.81 -9.05 22.27
CA SER A 42 0.93 -8.18 23.06
C SER A 42 1.70 -7.26 24.02
N ARG A 43 2.88 -7.71 24.47
CA ARG A 43 3.80 -6.93 25.29
C ARG A 43 4.40 -5.76 24.50
N GLU A 44 4.93 -6.03 23.30
CA GLU A 44 5.52 -4.99 22.44
C GLU A 44 4.46 -3.99 21.98
N ALA A 45 3.27 -4.47 21.60
CA ALA A 45 2.14 -3.61 21.22
C ALA A 45 1.65 -2.72 22.37
N GLY A 46 1.68 -3.24 23.61
CA GLY A 46 1.34 -2.49 24.81
C GLY A 46 2.36 -1.42 25.17
N ALA A 47 3.63 -1.63 24.82
CA ALA A 47 4.71 -0.69 25.07
C ALA A 47 4.77 0.49 24.09
N MET A 48 4.15 0.39 22.90
CA MET A 48 4.12 1.48 21.90
C MET A 48 3.18 2.66 22.24
N ARG A 49 2.53 2.62 23.41
CA ARG A 49 1.53 3.63 23.81
C ARG A 49 2.09 4.73 24.71
N ASP A 50 3.41 4.79 24.90
CA ASP A 50 4.07 5.81 25.72
C ASP A 50 4.50 7.06 24.93
#